data_AF-A0A1E5SJ39-F1
#
_entry.id   AF-A0A1E5SJ39-F1
#
_cell.length_a   1.000
_cell.length_b   1.000
_cell.length_c   1.000
_cell.angle_alpha   90.00
_cell.angle_beta   90.00
_cell.angle_gamma   90.00
#
_symmetry.space_group_name_H-M   'P 1'
#
loop_
_entity.id
_entity.type
_entity.pdbx_description
1 polymer ?
#
loop_
_entity_poly.entity_id
_entity_poly.type
_entity_poly.pdbx_seq_one_letter_code
_entity_poly.pdbx_strand_id
1 'polypeptide(L)'
;MGKDITKITTTFEFCDGGSCQKAKSELAVREARAYLRNEKLWDTTHTIRTRCNGRCEDAPTWIVQPGNYWYKNLTPEKAVTIVKSHIEKQEPIKDFLLYKAGDTVLNTENEKTVKPIVFKEKTDTDYGDALVARAFASDQYIYPLFQKLFNTENNLEIIFSGEKHFIDIPLTVNYTDDFDITIKGHNINFKLAIGAITKAMEEKIAPEILERKLGVSEVIWLKNNPTLIGAIRLKNRKGKHLLTINIPKENTSIWNYILEIYLSMDLQNPRIISNLSTHES
;
A
#
# COMPACT_ATOMS: atom_id res chain seq x y z
N MET A 1 2.00 3.81 33.00
CA MET A 1 0.68 3.99 33.63
C MET A 1 -0.36 3.46 32.65
N GLY A 2 -0.95 2.30 32.92
CA GLY A 2 -1.91 1.63 32.03
C GLY A 2 -3.33 2.08 32.32
N LYS A 3 -4.19 2.09 31.30
CA LYS A 3 -5.60 2.36 31.45
C LYS A 3 -6.33 1.07 31.84
N ASP A 4 -7.31 1.14 32.74
CA ASP A 4 -8.18 0.00 33.06
C ASP A 4 -9.15 -0.26 31.89
N ILE A 5 -8.80 -1.21 31.04
CA ILE A 5 -9.56 -1.50 29.81
C ILE A 5 -10.94 -2.11 30.09
N THR A 6 -11.20 -2.60 31.30
CA THR A 6 -12.51 -3.18 31.66
C THR A 6 -13.60 -2.11 31.79
N LYS A 7 -13.21 -0.84 31.93
CA LYS A 7 -14.12 0.31 32.07
C LYS A 7 -14.44 1.00 30.75
N ILE A 8 -13.91 0.50 29.63
CA ILE A 8 -14.06 1.15 28.33
C ILE A 8 -15.44 0.87 27.76
N THR A 9 -16.19 1.93 27.49
CA THR A 9 -17.49 1.86 26.82
C THR A 9 -17.40 2.22 25.35
N THR A 10 -16.41 3.04 24.97
CA THR A 10 -16.26 3.57 23.61
C THR A 10 -14.78 3.61 23.23
N THR A 11 -14.46 3.18 22.02
CA THR A 11 -13.12 3.26 21.45
C THR A 11 -13.15 4.08 20.17
N PHE A 12 -12.27 5.08 20.09
CA PHE A 12 -12.04 5.84 18.86
C PHE A 12 -10.70 5.43 18.25
N GLU A 13 -10.72 5.09 16.97
CA GLU A 13 -9.55 4.75 16.18
C GLU A 13 -9.28 5.87 15.17
N PHE A 14 -8.10 6.49 15.29
CA PHE A 14 -7.69 7.65 14.51
C PHE A 14 -6.67 7.22 13.46
N CYS A 15 -7.03 7.33 12.17
CA CYS A 15 -6.10 7.03 11.09
C CYS A 15 -4.91 7.99 11.08
N ASP A 16 -3.70 7.41 11.16
CA ASP A 16 -2.42 8.11 11.05
C ASP A 16 -1.70 7.76 9.74
N GLY A 17 -2.45 7.34 8.72
CA GLY A 17 -1.92 7.13 7.37
C GLY A 17 -1.46 8.45 6.72
N GLY A 18 -0.54 8.36 5.74
CA GLY A 18 0.08 9.54 5.12
C GLY A 18 -0.90 10.56 4.52
N SER A 19 -2.03 10.11 3.94
CA SER A 19 -3.09 11.00 3.44
C SER A 19 -3.81 11.74 4.57
N CYS A 20 -4.07 11.07 5.70
CA CYS A 20 -4.67 11.68 6.89
C CYS A 20 -3.72 12.70 7.53
N GLN A 21 -2.43 12.36 7.64
CA GLN A 21 -1.40 13.30 8.12
C GLN A 21 -1.31 14.54 7.21
N LYS A 22 -1.29 14.35 5.89
CA LYS A 22 -1.30 15.45 4.92
C LYS A 22 -2.55 16.33 5.06
N ALA A 23 -3.68 15.73 5.39
CA ALA A 23 -4.94 16.41 5.71
C ALA A 23 -4.99 16.96 7.15
N LYS A 24 -3.85 17.04 7.85
CA LYS A 24 -3.71 17.60 9.21
C LYS A 24 -4.57 16.89 10.27
N SER A 25 -4.74 15.57 10.15
CA SER A 25 -5.52 14.73 11.08
C SER A 25 -5.18 14.96 12.56
N GLU A 26 -3.93 15.30 12.85
CA GLU A 26 -3.43 15.55 14.19
C GLU A 26 -4.21 16.65 14.93
N LEU A 27 -4.72 17.67 14.23
CA LEU A 27 -5.51 18.74 14.86
C LEU A 27 -6.81 18.19 15.45
N ALA A 28 -7.51 17.34 14.69
CA ALA A 28 -8.74 16.68 15.14
C ALA A 28 -8.47 15.74 16.33
N VAL A 29 -7.36 14.99 16.29
CA VAL A 29 -6.97 14.07 17.38
C VAL A 29 -6.69 14.82 18.67
N ARG A 30 -6.00 15.97 18.59
CA ARG A 30 -5.67 16.79 19.76
C ARG A 30 -6.93 17.34 20.42
N GLU A 31 -7.85 17.93 19.66
CA GLU A 31 -9.09 18.46 20.22
C GLU A 31 -9.96 17.38 20.86
N ALA A 32 -10.12 16.22 20.21
CA ALA A 32 -10.86 15.11 20.82
C ALA A 32 -10.22 14.65 22.14
N ARG A 33 -8.90 14.44 22.17
CA ARG A 33 -8.22 14.00 23.40
C ARG A 33 -8.23 15.06 24.51
N ALA A 34 -8.12 16.34 24.15
CA ALA A 34 -8.23 17.44 25.09
C ALA A 34 -9.63 17.48 25.72
N TYR A 35 -10.68 17.38 24.90
CA TYR A 35 -12.06 17.29 25.37
C TYR A 35 -12.27 16.11 26.33
N LEU A 36 -11.85 14.90 25.94
CA LEU A 36 -11.97 13.72 26.81
C LEU A 36 -11.29 13.88 28.17
N ARG A 37 -10.13 14.54 28.22
CA ARG A 37 -9.39 14.79 29.45
C ARG A 37 -10.09 15.82 30.34
N ASN A 38 -10.49 16.95 29.75
CA ASN A 38 -11.09 18.05 30.51
C ASN A 38 -12.46 17.68 31.07
N GLU A 39 -13.23 16.86 30.36
CA GLU A 39 -14.54 16.38 30.79
C GLU A 39 -14.48 15.10 31.65
N LYS A 40 -13.29 14.66 32.08
CA LYS A 40 -13.09 13.44 32.89
C LYS A 40 -13.63 12.14 32.24
N LEU A 41 -13.73 12.12 30.90
CA LEU A 41 -14.15 10.97 30.10
C LEU A 41 -12.99 10.06 29.72
N TRP A 42 -11.75 10.51 29.99
CA TRP A 42 -10.55 9.78 29.61
C TRP A 42 -10.51 8.35 30.12
N ASP A 43 -11.06 8.04 31.30
CA ASP A 43 -10.98 6.70 31.91
C ASP A 43 -12.00 5.69 31.35
N THR A 44 -13.08 6.16 30.73
CA THR A 44 -14.11 5.31 30.10
C THR A 44 -14.02 5.29 28.56
N THR A 45 -13.23 6.17 27.95
CA THR A 45 -13.06 6.23 26.49
C THR A 45 -11.65 5.88 26.03
N HIS A 46 -11.48 4.82 25.23
CA HIS A 46 -10.17 4.48 24.67
C HIS A 46 -9.92 5.23 23.35
N THR A 47 -8.68 5.64 23.12
CA THR A 47 -8.30 6.27 21.85
C THR A 47 -7.05 5.60 21.29
N ILE A 48 -7.14 5.14 20.05
CA ILE A 48 -6.09 4.40 19.35
C ILE A 48 -5.65 5.23 18.15
N ARG A 49 -4.34 5.31 17.90
CA ARG A 49 -3.84 5.74 16.60
C ARG A 49 -3.56 4.49 15.77
N THR A 50 -4.09 4.45 14.56
CA THR A 50 -3.90 3.35 13.62
C THR A 50 -2.93 3.76 12.51
N ARG A 51 -2.33 2.78 11.83
CA ARG A 51 -1.73 3.04 10.50
C ARG A 51 -2.85 3.36 9.48
N CYS A 52 -2.53 3.43 8.19
CA CYS A 52 -3.52 3.66 7.15
C CYS A 52 -4.67 2.64 7.22
N ASN A 53 -5.92 3.12 7.30
CA ASN A 53 -7.13 2.30 7.31
C ASN A 53 -7.66 1.96 5.90
N GLY A 54 -6.90 2.26 4.83
CA GLY A 54 -7.29 1.91 3.46
C GLY A 54 -8.32 2.84 2.81
N ARG A 55 -8.72 3.93 3.47
CA ARG A 55 -9.62 4.95 2.90
C ARG A 55 -8.97 6.33 2.85
N CYS A 56 -8.15 6.54 1.82
CA CYS A 56 -7.39 7.78 1.65
C CYS A 56 -8.21 8.92 1.04
N GLU A 57 -9.24 8.59 0.29
CA GLU A 57 -10.10 9.50 -0.48
C GLU A 57 -10.96 10.41 0.41
N ASP A 58 -11.22 9.96 1.63
CA ASP A 58 -12.06 10.64 2.63
C ASP A 58 -11.25 11.10 3.85
N ALA A 59 -9.93 11.21 3.69
CA ALA A 59 -9.02 11.58 4.77
C ALA A 59 -9.31 13.01 5.33
N PRO A 60 -9.20 13.23 6.64
CA PRO A 60 -8.91 12.23 7.67
C PRO A 60 -10.11 11.33 7.97
N THR A 61 -9.86 10.07 8.32
CA THR A 61 -10.90 9.08 8.64
C THR A 61 -10.73 8.51 10.04
N TRP A 62 -11.85 8.35 10.76
CA TRP A 62 -11.91 7.72 12.09
C TRP A 62 -12.88 6.55 12.10
N ILE A 63 -12.67 5.60 13.01
CA ILE A 63 -13.62 4.51 13.30
C ILE A 63 -14.01 4.60 14.78
N VAL A 64 -15.30 4.43 15.09
CA VAL A 64 -15.79 4.41 16.46
C VAL A 64 -16.45 3.06 16.75
N GLN A 65 -16.05 2.47 17.88
CA GLN A 65 -16.59 1.23 18.41
C GLN A 65 -17.29 1.48 19.76
N PRO A 66 -18.35 0.71 20.08
CA PRO A 66 -18.99 -0.32 19.25
C PRO A 66 -19.80 0.26 18.08
N GLY A 67 -20.16 -0.59 17.11
CA GLY A 67 -21.03 -0.24 15.97
C GLY A 67 -20.31 0.03 14.65
N ASN A 68 -18.97 0.02 14.66
CA ASN A 68 -18.13 0.18 13.46
C ASN A 68 -18.54 1.41 12.63
N TYR A 69 -18.62 2.57 13.28
CA TYR A 69 -18.98 3.84 12.64
C TYR A 69 -17.75 4.50 12.04
N TRP A 70 -17.71 4.62 10.72
CA TRP A 70 -16.65 5.28 9.98
C TRP A 70 -17.03 6.73 9.73
N TYR A 71 -16.09 7.63 9.98
CA TYR A 71 -16.22 9.06 9.73
C TYR A 71 -15.22 9.53 8.67
N LYS A 72 -15.62 10.55 7.92
CA LYS A 72 -14.82 11.16 6.83
C LYS A 72 -14.56 12.64 7.06
N ASN A 73 -13.50 13.15 6.42
CA ASN A 73 -13.20 14.58 6.34
C ASN A 73 -13.22 15.26 7.72
N LEU A 74 -12.59 14.62 8.71
CA LEU A 74 -12.60 15.11 10.09
C LEU A 74 -11.89 16.46 10.18
N THR A 75 -12.53 17.37 10.92
CA THR A 75 -11.97 18.65 11.37
C THR A 75 -11.95 18.66 12.90
N PRO A 76 -11.21 19.60 13.54
CA PRO A 76 -11.24 19.78 14.99
C PRO A 76 -12.66 19.91 15.58
N GLU A 77 -13.54 20.65 14.91
CA GLU A 77 -14.91 20.90 15.34
C GLU A 77 -15.78 19.63 15.22
N LYS A 78 -15.66 18.92 14.09
CA LYS A 78 -16.34 17.63 13.89
C LYS A 78 -15.89 16.60 14.93
N ALA A 79 -14.60 16.55 15.23
CA ALA A 79 -14.03 15.63 16.21
C ALA A 79 -14.70 15.77 17.58
N VAL A 80 -14.77 16.99 18.12
CA VAL A 80 -15.42 17.24 19.41
C VAL A 80 -16.91 16.89 19.36
N THR A 81 -17.60 17.25 18.26
CA THR A 81 -19.02 16.94 18.07
C THR A 81 -19.30 15.43 18.05
N ILE A 82 -18.46 14.67 17.35
CA ILE A 82 -18.57 13.20 17.25
C ILE A 82 -18.31 12.56 18.61
N VAL A 83 -17.27 13.00 19.33
CA VAL A 83 -16.94 12.48 20.66
C VAL A 83 -18.10 12.70 21.62
N LYS A 84 -18.64 13.92 21.67
CA LYS A 84 -19.84 14.26 22.48
C LYS A 84 -21.01 13.34 22.17
N SER A 85 -21.36 13.20 20.90
CA SER A 85 -22.51 12.39 20.48
C SER A 85 -22.38 10.93 20.91
N HIS A 86 -21.23 10.31 20.69
CA HIS A 86 -21.01 8.90 21.04
C HIS A 86 -20.97 8.67 22.55
N ILE A 87 -20.44 9.61 23.31
CA ILE A 87 -20.31 9.43 24.76
C ILE A 87 -21.61 9.77 25.48
N GLU A 88 -22.26 10.87 25.12
CA GLU A 88 -23.45 11.36 25.80
C GLU A 88 -24.74 10.67 25.31
N LYS A 89 -24.82 10.38 24.01
CA LYS A 89 -26.04 9.88 23.36
C LYS A 89 -25.92 8.46 22.84
N GLN A 90 -24.70 7.90 22.78
CA GLN A 90 -24.45 6.58 22.17
C GLN A 90 -24.93 6.48 20.72
N GLU A 91 -24.89 7.60 19.99
CA GLU A 91 -25.38 7.69 18.62
C GLU A 91 -24.36 8.35 17.68
N PRO A 92 -24.30 7.90 16.41
CA PRO A 92 -23.46 8.54 15.41
C PRO A 92 -24.08 9.85 14.89
N ILE A 93 -23.22 10.71 14.34
CA ILE A 93 -23.63 11.93 13.64
C ILE A 93 -23.73 11.61 12.14
N LYS A 94 -24.96 11.45 11.64
CA LYS A 94 -25.25 11.00 10.27
C LYS A 94 -24.55 11.82 9.20
N ASP A 95 -24.51 13.15 9.36
CA ASP A 95 -23.93 14.06 8.37
C ASP A 95 -22.42 13.87 8.17
N PHE A 96 -21.74 13.30 9.16
CA PHE A 96 -20.29 13.07 9.11
C PHE A 96 -19.94 11.61 8.81
N LEU A 97 -20.92 10.71 8.83
CA LEU A 97 -20.69 9.28 8.57
C LEU A 97 -20.25 9.06 7.13
N LEU A 98 -19.24 8.21 6.99
CA LEU A 98 -18.85 7.56 5.75
C LEU A 98 -19.57 6.22 5.59
N TYR A 99 -19.63 5.44 6.68
CA TYR A 99 -20.16 4.08 6.66
C TYR A 99 -20.53 3.65 8.09
N LYS A 100 -21.51 2.76 8.22
CA LYS A 100 -21.77 1.98 9.43
C LYS A 100 -22.09 0.53 9.06
N ALA A 101 -21.94 -0.37 10.03
CA ALA A 101 -22.30 -1.77 9.84
C ALA A 101 -23.74 -1.91 9.31
N GLY A 102 -23.90 -2.66 8.22
CA GLY A 102 -25.18 -2.86 7.54
C GLY A 102 -25.41 -1.96 6.31
N ASP A 103 -24.61 -0.92 6.11
CA ASP A 103 -24.70 -0.13 4.88
C ASP A 103 -24.20 -0.95 3.67
N THR A 104 -24.86 -0.77 2.52
CA THR A 104 -24.48 -1.41 1.25
C THR A 104 -23.70 -0.47 0.32
N VAL A 105 -23.66 0.83 0.65
CA VAL A 105 -23.02 1.88 -0.15
C VAL A 105 -22.30 2.84 0.80
N LEU A 106 -21.13 3.35 0.39
CA LEU A 106 -20.41 4.38 1.13
C LEU A 106 -21.06 5.75 0.94
N ASN A 107 -21.25 6.49 2.02
CA ASN A 107 -21.56 7.91 1.95
C ASN A 107 -20.27 8.68 1.65
N THR A 108 -19.95 8.91 0.37
CA THR A 108 -18.74 9.64 -0.05
C THR A 108 -19.02 10.45 -1.31
N GLU A 109 -18.35 11.59 -1.44
CA GLU A 109 -18.33 12.39 -2.67
C GLU A 109 -17.05 12.12 -3.50
N ASN A 110 -16.13 11.33 -2.94
CA ASN A 110 -14.79 11.08 -3.48
C ASN A 110 -14.63 9.62 -3.90
N GLU A 111 -15.68 8.97 -4.39
CA GLU A 111 -15.58 7.60 -4.87
C GLU A 111 -14.67 7.55 -6.10
N LYS A 112 -13.38 7.27 -5.87
CA LYS A 112 -12.46 6.92 -6.93
C LYS A 112 -12.60 5.42 -7.16
N THR A 113 -13.10 5.06 -8.33
CA THR A 113 -12.81 3.72 -8.87
C THR A 113 -11.30 3.64 -9.05
N VAL A 114 -10.63 2.86 -8.19
CA VAL A 114 -9.23 2.51 -8.41
C VAL A 114 -9.19 1.85 -9.78
N LYS A 115 -8.62 2.54 -10.77
CA LYS A 115 -8.53 1.99 -12.12
C LYS A 115 -7.80 0.65 -12.02
N PRO A 116 -8.39 -0.44 -12.51
CA PRO A 116 -7.77 -1.75 -12.41
C PRO A 116 -6.41 -1.69 -13.11
N ILE A 117 -5.44 -2.44 -12.58
CA ILE A 117 -4.17 -2.60 -13.29
C ILE A 117 -4.47 -3.33 -14.60
N VAL A 118 -3.88 -2.81 -15.68
CA VAL A 118 -4.03 -3.33 -17.04
C VAL A 118 -2.67 -3.42 -17.70
N PHE A 119 -2.50 -4.42 -18.55
CA PHE A 119 -1.40 -4.49 -19.49
C PHE A 119 -1.67 -3.58 -20.70
N LYS A 120 -0.62 -2.90 -21.17
CA LYS A 120 -0.65 -2.10 -22.40
C LYS A 120 0.49 -2.53 -23.31
N GLU A 121 0.23 -2.53 -24.61
CA GLU A 121 1.27 -2.75 -25.62
C GLU A 121 2.29 -1.62 -25.57
N LYS A 122 3.56 -2.00 -25.54
CA LYS A 122 4.69 -1.07 -25.48
C LYS A 122 5.93 -1.74 -26.07
N THR A 123 6.66 -1.01 -26.90
CA THR A 123 8.05 -1.37 -27.23
C THR A 123 8.94 -1.01 -26.05
N ASP A 124 9.33 -2.02 -25.31
CA ASP A 124 10.20 -1.92 -24.15
C ASP A 124 11.68 -1.90 -24.56
N THR A 125 12.50 -1.13 -23.84
CA THR A 125 13.92 -0.95 -24.16
C THR A 125 14.74 -2.22 -24.05
N ASP A 126 14.36 -3.14 -23.16
CA ASP A 126 15.17 -4.30 -22.80
C ASP A 126 14.63 -5.57 -23.46
N TYR A 127 13.32 -5.59 -23.79
CA TYR A 127 12.64 -6.79 -24.29
C TYR A 127 11.95 -6.62 -25.65
N GLY A 128 12.00 -5.43 -26.26
CA GLY A 128 11.26 -5.14 -27.49
C GLY A 128 9.75 -5.10 -27.24
N ASP A 129 8.95 -5.59 -28.19
CA ASP A 129 7.50 -5.54 -28.08
C ASP A 129 6.97 -6.43 -26.96
N ALA A 130 6.31 -5.80 -25.99
CA ALA A 130 5.81 -6.45 -24.79
C ALA A 130 4.49 -5.83 -24.32
N LEU A 131 3.86 -6.53 -23.37
CA LEU A 131 2.74 -6.01 -22.61
C LEU A 131 3.23 -5.56 -21.24
N VAL A 132 3.03 -4.30 -20.88
CA VAL A 132 3.53 -3.72 -19.62
C VAL A 132 2.37 -3.25 -18.75
N ALA A 133 2.35 -3.70 -17.49
CA ALA A 133 1.43 -3.28 -16.46
C ALA A 133 2.18 -2.54 -15.35
N ARG A 134 1.66 -1.39 -14.90
CA ARG A 134 2.22 -0.65 -13.77
C ARG A 134 1.57 -1.13 -12.47
N ALA A 135 2.35 -1.83 -11.66
CA ALA A 135 1.90 -2.42 -10.40
C ALA A 135 2.16 -1.49 -9.19
N PHE A 136 1.59 -1.86 -8.04
CA PHE A 136 1.86 -1.18 -6.78
C PHE A 136 3.27 -1.51 -6.26
N ALA A 137 3.93 -0.50 -5.70
CA ALA A 137 5.35 -0.55 -5.34
C ALA A 137 5.60 -0.30 -3.84
N SER A 138 4.55 -0.29 -3.01
CA SER A 138 4.68 -0.19 -1.56
C SER A 138 5.08 -1.52 -0.93
N ASP A 139 5.54 -1.45 0.32
CA ASP A 139 5.90 -2.61 1.12
C ASP A 139 4.80 -3.67 1.22
N GLN A 140 3.53 -3.26 1.32
CA GLN A 140 2.37 -4.16 1.32
C GLN A 140 2.32 -5.12 0.13
N TYR A 141 2.90 -4.76 -1.01
CA TYR A 141 2.93 -5.60 -2.20
C TYR A 141 4.32 -6.21 -2.45
N ILE A 142 5.38 -5.44 -2.23
CA ILE A 142 6.75 -5.85 -2.57
C ILE A 142 7.30 -6.84 -1.56
N TYR A 143 6.99 -6.68 -0.27
CA TYR A 143 7.46 -7.63 0.74
C TYR A 143 6.91 -9.05 0.53
N PRO A 144 5.59 -9.27 0.39
CA PRO A 144 5.06 -10.62 0.11
C PRO A 144 5.52 -11.16 -1.25
N LEU A 145 5.65 -10.30 -2.27
CA LEU A 145 6.24 -10.69 -3.55
C LEU A 145 7.67 -11.21 -3.38
N PHE A 146 8.53 -10.50 -2.64
CA PHE A 146 9.91 -10.91 -2.42
C PHE A 146 10.00 -12.19 -1.59
N GLN A 147 9.14 -12.36 -0.58
CA GLN A 147 9.00 -13.64 0.13
C GLN A 147 8.68 -14.78 -0.85
N LYS A 148 7.70 -14.58 -1.75
CA LYS A 148 7.31 -15.60 -2.72
C LYS A 148 8.39 -15.90 -3.77
N LEU A 149 9.13 -14.89 -4.21
CA LEU A 149 10.14 -15.02 -5.27
C LEU A 149 11.47 -15.57 -4.75
N PHE A 150 11.90 -15.16 -3.56
CA PHE A 150 13.26 -15.42 -3.09
C PHE A 150 13.35 -16.44 -1.97
N ASN A 151 12.31 -16.61 -1.14
CA ASN A 151 12.37 -17.54 -0.01
C ASN A 151 12.08 -19.01 -0.40
N THR A 152 11.86 -19.28 -1.69
CA THR A 152 11.69 -20.61 -2.25
C THR A 152 12.54 -20.77 -3.52
N GLU A 153 12.87 -22.00 -3.87
CA GLU A 153 13.62 -22.30 -5.08
C GLU A 153 12.73 -22.07 -6.31
N ASN A 154 13.03 -21.02 -7.05
CA ASN A 154 12.24 -20.57 -8.20
C ASN A 154 13.05 -20.47 -9.49
N ASN A 155 14.36 -20.72 -9.45
CA ASN A 155 15.27 -20.64 -10.60
C ASN A 155 15.10 -19.32 -11.37
N LEU A 156 15.41 -18.20 -10.73
CA LEU A 156 15.20 -16.86 -11.29
C LEU A 156 16.51 -16.27 -11.84
N GLU A 157 16.45 -15.50 -12.91
CA GLU A 157 17.54 -14.60 -13.29
C GLU A 157 17.20 -13.20 -12.78
N ILE A 158 18.11 -12.56 -12.04
CA ILE A 158 17.94 -11.18 -11.59
C ILE A 158 19.03 -10.28 -12.15
N ILE A 159 18.67 -9.04 -12.43
CA ILE A 159 19.59 -7.99 -12.84
C ILE A 159 19.64 -6.95 -11.74
N PHE A 160 20.78 -6.78 -11.10
CA PHE A 160 20.99 -5.83 -10.01
C PHE A 160 22.31 -5.10 -10.23
N SER A 161 22.33 -3.78 -10.07
CA SER A 161 23.53 -2.95 -10.32
C SER A 161 24.16 -3.15 -11.71
N GLY A 162 23.36 -3.53 -12.71
CA GLY A 162 23.80 -3.80 -14.08
C GLY A 162 24.37 -5.20 -14.32
N GLU A 163 24.49 -6.03 -13.28
CA GLU A 163 25.00 -7.40 -13.37
C GLU A 163 23.88 -8.43 -13.32
N LYS A 164 24.08 -9.54 -14.02
CA LYS A 164 23.15 -10.68 -14.04
C LYS A 164 23.55 -11.70 -12.98
N HIS A 165 22.58 -12.18 -12.21
CA HIS A 165 22.76 -13.22 -11.22
C HIS A 165 21.68 -14.29 -11.39
N PHE A 166 22.08 -15.56 -11.32
CA PHE A 166 21.16 -16.69 -11.30
C PHE A 166 20.89 -17.11 -9.86
N ILE A 167 19.61 -17.27 -9.54
CA ILE A 167 19.09 -17.61 -8.22
C ILE A 167 18.46 -19.00 -8.30
N ASP A 168 19.30 -20.00 -8.08
CA ASP A 168 18.99 -21.44 -8.01
C ASP A 168 18.82 -21.93 -6.55
N ILE A 169 19.19 -21.11 -5.58
CA ILE A 169 19.04 -21.40 -4.14
C ILE A 169 18.20 -20.29 -3.50
N PRO A 170 17.29 -20.62 -2.56
CA PRO A 170 16.55 -19.61 -1.80
C PRO A 170 17.47 -18.56 -1.14
N LEU A 171 17.05 -17.31 -1.20
CA LEU A 171 17.68 -16.18 -0.53
C LEU A 171 16.90 -15.80 0.73
N THR A 172 17.60 -15.29 1.73
CA THR A 172 16.98 -14.72 2.92
C THR A 172 16.36 -13.37 2.61
N VAL A 173 15.07 -13.21 2.93
CA VAL A 173 14.33 -11.95 2.80
C VAL A 173 14.10 -11.36 4.19
N ASN A 174 14.78 -10.26 4.53
CA ASN A 174 14.69 -9.62 5.84
C ASN A 174 14.17 -8.17 5.70
N TYR A 175 13.08 -7.85 6.41
CA TYR A 175 12.52 -6.51 6.47
C TYR A 175 12.30 -6.06 7.93
N THR A 176 13.39 -5.95 8.69
CA THR A 176 13.40 -5.47 10.08
C THR A 176 13.74 -3.99 10.23
N ASP A 177 14.33 -3.38 9.19
CA ASP A 177 14.61 -1.94 9.15
C ASP A 177 13.34 -1.17 8.76
N ASP A 178 13.19 0.06 9.26
CA ASP A 178 11.99 0.89 9.03
C ASP A 178 11.77 1.21 7.53
N PHE A 179 12.83 1.19 6.72
CA PHE A 179 12.79 1.50 5.31
C PHE A 179 13.22 0.34 4.43
N ASP A 180 14.24 -0.40 4.86
CA ASP A 180 14.98 -1.31 4.02
C ASP A 180 14.54 -2.76 4.11
N ILE A 181 14.18 -3.32 2.97
CA ILE A 181 14.25 -4.76 2.78
C ILE A 181 15.66 -5.14 2.33
N THR A 182 16.23 -6.16 2.98
CA THR A 182 17.53 -6.73 2.66
C THR A 182 17.36 -8.15 2.17
N ILE A 183 17.93 -8.43 1.00
CA ILE A 183 18.00 -9.77 0.41
C ILE A 183 19.44 -10.26 0.55
N LYS A 184 19.60 -11.45 1.14
CA LYS A 184 20.92 -12.06 1.37
C LYS A 184 21.00 -13.47 0.81
N GLY A 185 22.06 -13.74 0.06
CA GLY A 185 22.45 -15.07 -0.38
C GLY A 185 23.96 -15.18 -0.53
N HIS A 186 24.41 -16.34 -1.01
CA HIS A 186 25.83 -16.59 -1.17
C HIS A 186 26.47 -15.68 -2.23
N ASN A 187 25.81 -15.54 -3.39
CA ASN A 187 26.37 -14.86 -4.57
C ASN A 187 25.79 -13.47 -4.81
N ILE A 188 24.77 -13.07 -4.05
CA ILE A 188 24.19 -11.75 -4.17
C ILE A 188 23.65 -11.26 -2.83
N ASN A 189 23.90 -9.99 -2.55
CA ASN A 189 23.31 -9.27 -1.43
C ASN A 189 22.88 -7.89 -1.93
N PHE A 190 21.65 -7.51 -1.65
CA PHE A 190 21.16 -6.19 -2.01
C PHE A 190 20.11 -5.70 -1.02
N LYS A 191 19.86 -4.39 -1.04
CA LYS A 191 18.80 -3.77 -0.25
C LYS A 191 18.05 -2.72 -1.05
N LEU A 192 16.74 -2.70 -0.90
CA LEU A 192 15.85 -1.69 -1.49
C LEU A 192 15.08 -1.00 -0.35
N ALA A 193 14.83 0.30 -0.49
CA ALA A 193 13.94 0.97 0.45
C ALA A 193 12.50 0.79 -0.03
N ILE A 194 11.69 0.02 0.70
CA ILE A 194 10.27 -0.27 0.38
C ILE A 194 9.32 0.32 1.41
N GLY A 195 9.80 0.64 2.61
CA GLY A 195 9.02 1.26 3.68
C GLY A 195 8.49 2.64 3.36
N ALA A 196 7.53 3.08 4.17
CA ALA A 196 6.85 4.34 3.99
C ALA A 196 7.81 5.51 4.25
N ILE A 197 8.01 6.34 3.22
CA ILE A 197 8.76 7.59 3.32
C ILE A 197 7.81 8.72 2.89
N THR A 198 7.39 9.53 3.87
CA THR A 198 6.56 10.71 3.63
C THR A 198 7.42 11.87 3.15
N LYS A 199 6.80 12.86 2.48
CA LYS A 199 7.52 14.05 2.01
C LYS A 199 8.24 14.80 3.15
N ALA A 200 7.66 14.83 4.34
CA ALA A 200 8.26 15.47 5.51
C ALA A 200 9.50 14.71 6.05
N MET A 201 9.58 13.40 5.78
CA MET A 201 10.73 12.59 6.16
C MET A 201 11.87 12.69 5.15
N GLU A 202 11.57 12.96 3.87
CA GLU A 202 12.57 13.02 2.79
C GLU A 202 13.72 13.99 3.08
N GLU A 203 13.44 15.13 3.73
CA GLU A 203 14.48 16.12 4.09
C GLU A 203 15.42 15.64 5.21
N LYS A 204 15.02 14.63 5.98
CA LYS A 204 15.76 14.11 7.14
C LYS A 204 16.36 12.72 6.89
N ILE A 205 16.04 12.12 5.76
CA ILE A 205 16.49 10.78 5.38
C ILE A 205 17.76 10.93 4.55
N ALA A 206 18.70 10.01 4.78
CA ALA A 206 19.96 10.00 4.06
C ALA A 206 19.74 9.82 2.53
N PRO A 207 20.39 10.61 1.65
CA PRO A 207 20.13 10.61 0.21
C PRO A 207 20.22 9.22 -0.45
N GLU A 208 21.10 8.35 0.04
CA GLU A 208 21.29 6.99 -0.45
C GLU A 208 20.07 6.07 -0.22
N ILE A 209 19.25 6.35 0.80
CA ILE A 209 17.98 5.65 1.02
C ILE A 209 16.98 6.07 -0.06
N LEU A 210 16.93 7.37 -0.38
CA LEU A 210 16.04 7.90 -1.42
C LEU A 210 16.42 7.40 -2.82
N GLU A 211 17.72 7.24 -3.10
CA GLU A 211 18.19 6.73 -4.39
C GLU A 211 17.76 5.28 -4.67
N ARG A 212 17.64 4.45 -3.62
CA ARG A 212 17.11 3.08 -3.72
C ARG A 212 15.68 2.95 -3.21
N LYS A 213 14.98 4.06 -2.99
CA LYS A 213 13.56 4.06 -2.67
C LYS A 213 12.78 3.62 -3.89
N LEU A 214 12.21 2.43 -3.79
CA LEU A 214 11.32 1.90 -4.80
C LEU A 214 10.12 2.84 -5.01
N GLY A 215 9.91 3.23 -6.27
CA GLY A 215 8.85 4.16 -6.67
C GLY A 215 8.00 3.66 -7.83
N VAL A 216 8.53 2.75 -8.64
CA VAL A 216 7.83 2.18 -9.80
C VAL A 216 8.09 0.68 -9.84
N SER A 217 7.02 -0.08 -10.04
CA SER A 217 7.07 -1.50 -10.37
C SER A 217 6.33 -1.74 -11.69
N GLU A 218 7.00 -2.38 -12.63
CA GLU A 218 6.47 -2.75 -13.93
C GLU A 218 6.47 -4.28 -14.02
N VAL A 219 5.32 -4.87 -14.30
CA VAL A 219 5.23 -6.28 -14.71
C VAL A 219 5.16 -6.31 -16.23
N ILE A 220 6.06 -7.06 -16.84
CA ILE A 220 6.26 -7.11 -18.29
C ILE A 220 5.96 -8.54 -18.73
N TRP A 221 4.98 -8.71 -19.60
CA TRP A 221 4.61 -10.00 -20.17
C TRP A 221 5.21 -10.13 -21.57
N LEU A 222 6.02 -11.17 -21.74
CA LEU A 222 6.82 -11.45 -22.93
C LEU A 222 6.22 -12.58 -23.76
N LYS A 223 5.08 -12.33 -24.41
CA LYS A 223 4.29 -13.37 -25.12
C LYS A 223 5.08 -14.17 -26.16
N ASN A 224 6.01 -13.52 -26.86
CA ASN A 224 6.76 -14.13 -27.97
C ASN A 224 8.18 -14.57 -27.59
N ASN A 225 8.56 -14.45 -26.31
CA ASN A 225 9.91 -14.81 -25.89
C ASN A 225 10.04 -16.34 -25.74
N PRO A 226 11.15 -16.95 -26.23
CA PRO A 226 11.33 -18.39 -26.18
C PRO A 226 11.63 -18.92 -24.77
N THR A 227 12.29 -18.12 -23.92
CA THR A 227 12.84 -18.58 -22.62
C THR A 227 12.15 -17.97 -21.41
N LEU A 228 11.59 -16.76 -21.54
CA LEU A 228 10.95 -16.04 -20.44
C LEU A 228 9.43 -15.92 -20.67
N ILE A 229 8.65 -16.09 -19.61
CA ILE A 229 7.23 -15.73 -19.64
C ILE A 229 7.02 -14.24 -19.36
N GLY A 230 7.86 -13.66 -18.50
CA GLY A 230 7.75 -12.26 -18.14
C GLY A 230 8.89 -11.78 -17.26
N ALA A 231 8.81 -10.52 -16.85
CA ALA A 231 9.76 -9.91 -15.94
C ALA A 231 9.07 -8.92 -15.00
N ILE A 232 9.67 -8.70 -13.82
CA ILE A 232 9.32 -7.59 -12.93
C ILE A 232 10.48 -6.62 -12.93
N ARG A 233 10.23 -5.37 -13.31
CA ARG A 233 11.22 -4.30 -13.31
C ARG A 233 10.89 -3.26 -12.26
N LEU A 234 11.85 -3.03 -11.38
CA LEU A 234 11.75 -2.11 -10.26
C LEU A 234 12.64 -0.89 -10.52
N LYS A 235 12.07 0.29 -10.35
CA LYS A 235 12.77 1.57 -10.51
C LYS A 235 12.50 2.49 -9.33
N ASN A 236 13.43 3.40 -9.05
CA ASN A 236 13.18 4.45 -8.08
C ASN A 236 12.21 5.50 -8.66
N ARG A 237 11.85 6.51 -7.85
CA ARG A 237 10.92 7.58 -8.27
C ARG A 237 11.44 8.43 -9.44
N LYS A 238 12.76 8.47 -9.67
CA LYS A 238 13.41 9.18 -10.79
C LYS A 238 13.53 8.30 -12.05
N GLY A 239 13.03 7.07 -12.01
CA GLY A 239 13.10 6.13 -13.13
C GLY A 239 14.42 5.35 -13.23
N LYS A 240 15.37 5.54 -12.30
CA LYS A 240 16.61 4.76 -12.24
C LYS A 240 16.28 3.30 -11.93
N HIS A 241 16.85 2.39 -12.70
CA HIS A 241 16.74 0.95 -12.48
C HIS A 241 17.28 0.56 -11.10
N LEU A 242 16.55 -0.31 -10.41
CA LEU A 242 16.95 -0.88 -9.12
C LEU A 242 17.14 -2.38 -9.20
N LEU A 243 16.19 -3.10 -9.81
CA LEU A 243 16.20 -4.55 -9.90
C LEU A 243 15.32 -4.98 -11.07
N THR A 244 15.76 -5.97 -11.83
CA THR A 244 14.88 -6.74 -12.72
C THR A 244 14.87 -8.20 -12.27
N ILE A 245 13.71 -8.84 -12.30
CA ILE A 245 13.53 -10.25 -11.99
C ILE A 245 12.90 -10.89 -13.23
N ASN A 246 13.66 -11.69 -13.95
CA ASN A 246 13.21 -12.45 -15.10
C ASN A 246 12.58 -13.76 -14.64
N ILE A 247 11.39 -14.05 -15.17
CA ILE A 247 10.61 -15.24 -14.84
C ILE A 247 10.74 -16.21 -16.03
N PRO A 248 11.40 -17.36 -15.85
CA PRO A 248 11.50 -18.37 -16.90
C PRO A 248 10.13 -18.94 -17.29
N LYS A 249 10.03 -19.42 -18.52
CA LYS A 249 8.77 -19.91 -19.11
C LYS A 249 8.23 -21.16 -18.42
N GLU A 250 9.12 -21.98 -17.89
CA GLU A 250 8.81 -23.14 -17.07
C GLU A 250 8.20 -22.77 -15.70
N ASN A 251 8.45 -21.57 -15.18
CA ASN A 251 7.97 -21.14 -13.87
C ASN A 251 6.56 -20.51 -13.93
N THR A 252 5.60 -21.32 -14.38
CA THR A 252 4.19 -20.93 -14.51
C THR A 252 3.52 -20.64 -13.17
N SER A 253 3.95 -21.30 -12.08
CA SER A 253 3.40 -21.06 -10.74
C SER A 253 3.69 -19.64 -10.24
N ILE A 254 4.92 -19.15 -10.43
CA ILE A 254 5.27 -17.76 -10.08
C ILE A 254 4.55 -16.77 -10.98
N TRP A 255 4.43 -17.06 -12.28
CA TRP A 255 3.68 -16.20 -13.18
C TRP A 255 2.21 -16.08 -12.78
N ASN A 256 1.55 -17.19 -12.43
CA ASN A 256 0.17 -17.19 -11.94
C ASN A 256 0.03 -16.39 -10.65
N TYR A 257 0.97 -16.55 -9.70
CA TYR A 257 0.99 -15.73 -8.49
C TYR A 257 1.11 -14.22 -8.81
N ILE A 258 1.95 -13.85 -9.77
CA ILE A 258 2.10 -12.45 -10.19
C ILE A 258 0.78 -11.91 -10.75
N LEU A 259 0.12 -12.66 -11.64
CA LEU A 259 -1.16 -12.23 -12.21
C LEU A 259 -2.27 -12.16 -11.16
N GLU A 260 -2.49 -13.23 -10.41
CA GLU A 260 -3.63 -13.37 -9.50
C GLU A 260 -3.47 -12.57 -8.22
N ILE A 261 -2.30 -12.66 -7.58
CA ILE A 261 -2.09 -12.05 -6.26
C ILE A 261 -1.49 -10.65 -6.42
N TYR A 262 -0.42 -10.51 -7.20
CA TYR A 262 0.27 -9.22 -7.27
C TYR A 262 -0.47 -8.18 -8.13
N LEU A 263 -1.07 -8.60 -9.25
CA LEU A 263 -1.83 -7.73 -10.15
C LEU A 263 -3.36 -7.80 -9.94
N SER A 264 -3.85 -8.72 -9.10
CA SER A 264 -5.29 -8.94 -8.87
C SER A 264 -6.06 -9.17 -10.18
N MET A 265 -5.50 -9.99 -11.07
CA MET A 265 -6.07 -10.33 -12.38
C MET A 265 -6.63 -11.75 -12.38
N ASP A 266 -7.66 -11.96 -13.20
CA ASP A 266 -8.11 -13.30 -13.56
C ASP A 266 -7.04 -13.98 -14.43
N LEU A 267 -6.71 -15.24 -14.13
CA LEU A 267 -5.67 -15.97 -14.85
C LEU A 267 -6.08 -16.30 -16.29
N GLN A 268 -7.37 -16.52 -16.54
CA GLN A 268 -7.88 -16.90 -17.85
C GLN A 268 -8.11 -15.67 -18.74
N ASN A 269 -8.47 -14.54 -18.13
CA ASN A 269 -8.77 -13.28 -18.79
C ASN A 269 -7.97 -12.11 -18.17
N PRO A 270 -6.63 -12.09 -18.32
CA PRO A 270 -5.84 -10.95 -17.89
C PRO A 270 -6.27 -9.66 -18.60
N ARG A 271 -6.36 -8.56 -17.86
CA ARG A 271 -6.81 -7.28 -18.42
C ARG A 271 -5.74 -6.68 -19.32
N ILE A 272 -5.98 -6.67 -20.63
CA ILE A 272 -5.10 -6.10 -21.66
C ILE A 272 -5.87 -5.02 -22.41
N ILE A 273 -5.28 -3.85 -22.59
CA ILE A 273 -5.80 -2.79 -23.45
C ILE A 273 -4.91 -2.72 -24.69
N SER A 274 -5.45 -3.10 -25.85
CA SER A 274 -4.86 -2.80 -27.15
C SER A 274 -5.08 -1.32 -27.48
N ASN A 275 -4.08 -0.65 -28.05
CA ASN A 275 -4.24 0.71 -28.55
C ASN A 275 -5.12 0.70 -29.82
N LEU A 276 -6.42 0.44 -29.69
CA LEU A 276 -7.40 0.78 -30.71
C LEU A 276 -7.81 2.23 -30.48
N SER A 277 -7.27 3.09 -31.34
CA SER A 277 -7.71 4.45 -31.68
C SER A 277 -8.92 4.99 -30.89
N THR A 278 -8.68 5.91 -29.96
CA THR A 278 -9.64 6.96 -29.64
C THR A 278 -9.64 7.97 -30.79
N HIS A 279 -10.26 7.60 -31.91
CA HIS A 279 -10.88 8.54 -32.83
C HIS A 279 -12.38 8.27 -32.73
N GLU A 280 -13.02 8.86 -31.73
CA GLU A 280 -14.45 9.15 -31.80
C GLU A 280 -14.59 10.67 -31.75
N SER A 281 -15.18 11.17 -32.83
CA SER A 281 -15.56 12.53 -33.20
C SER A 281 -16.65 13.11 -32.31
#